data_AF-A0A2T6DCZ2-F1
#
_entry.id   AF-A0A2T6DCZ2-F1
#
_cell.length_a   1.000
_cell.length_b   1.000
_cell.length_c   1.000
_cell.angle_alpha   90.00
_cell.angle_beta   90.00
_cell.angle_gamma   90.00
#
_symmetry.space_group_name_H-M   'P 1'
#
loop_
_entity.id
_entity.type
_entity.pdbx_description
1 polymer ?
#
loop_
_entity_poly.entity_id
_entity_poly.type
_entity_poly.pdbx_seq_one_letter_code
_entity_poly.pdbx_strand_id
1 'polypeptide(L)' 'MRYRPRPVSDRQRLLEQAIVRMSGEHPTMGYKKITRLLRDKGYRINKKQVQRVRREEGLQVPPPKPRQRR' A
#
# COMPACT_ATOMS: atom_id res chain seq x y z
N MET A 1 -22.34 21.63 3.53
CA MET A 1 -21.26 21.23 4.47
C MET A 1 -20.16 20.51 3.70
N ARG A 2 -18.91 21.02 3.68
CA ARG A 2 -17.77 20.34 3.04
C ARG A 2 -17.15 19.35 4.04
N TYR A 3 -17.00 18.09 3.63
CA TYR A 3 -16.27 17.10 4.41
C TYR A 3 -14.82 17.56 4.63
N ARG A 4 -14.43 17.77 5.89
CA ARG A 4 -13.03 17.94 6.28
C ARG A 4 -12.46 16.56 6.60
N PRO A 5 -11.44 16.08 5.88
CA PRO A 5 -10.78 14.84 6.26
C PRO A 5 -10.23 15.00 7.68
N ARG A 6 -10.47 14.00 8.53
CA ARG A 6 -9.92 13.98 9.89
C ARG A 6 -8.39 14.09 9.80
N PRO A 7 -7.74 14.89 10.66
CA PRO A 7 -6.29 14.97 10.69
C PRO A 7 -5.73 13.56 10.89
N VAL A 8 -4.90 13.13 9.94
CA VAL A 8 -4.20 11.86 9.97
C VAL A 8 -3.27 11.90 11.17
N SER A 9 -3.34 10.94 12.09
CA SER A 9 -2.45 10.95 13.26
C SER A 9 -1.00 10.72 12.83
N ASP A 10 -0.04 11.19 13.63
CA ASP A 10 1.39 10.96 13.36
C ASP A 10 1.71 9.47 13.16
N ARG A 11 1.01 8.60 13.89
CA ARG A 11 1.09 7.15 13.74
C ARG A 11 0.65 6.68 12.36
N GLN A 12 -0.41 7.26 11.80
CA GLN A 12 -0.84 6.96 10.43
C GLN A 12 0.19 7.43 9.40
N ARG A 13 0.78 8.60 9.59
CA ARG A 13 1.80 9.12 8.69
C ARG A 13 3.05 8.23 8.66
N LEU A 14 3.48 7.74 9.83
CA LEU A 14 4.55 6.74 9.94
C LEU A 14 4.19 5.42 9.23
N LEU A 15 2.94 4.98 9.33
CA LEU A 15 2.46 3.79 8.62
C LEU A 15 2.48 3.97 7.10
N GLU A 16 2.06 5.13 6.60
CA GLU A 16 2.08 5.45 5.17
C GLU A 16 3.51 5.45 4.62
N GLN A 17 4.45 6.08 5.33
CA GLN A 17 5.87 6.04 4.98
C GLN A 17 6.44 4.62 4.99
N ALA A 18 6.09 3.81 6.00
CA ALA A 18 6.47 2.40 6.05
C ALA A 18 5.91 1.62 4.86
N ILE A 19 4.65 1.85 4.46
CA ILE A 19 4.06 1.22 3.27
C ILE A 19 4.83 1.58 2.01
N VAL A 20 5.15 2.86 1.81
CA VAL A 20 5.88 3.35 0.63
C VAL A 20 7.25 2.70 0.58
N ARG A 21 7.99 2.72 1.69
CA ARG A 21 9.30 2.10 1.80
C ARG A 21 9.25 0.59 1.49
N MET A 22 8.38 -0.15 2.17
CA MET A 22 8.25 -1.60 1.93
C MET A 22 7.79 -1.92 0.51
N SER A 23 6.96 -1.05 -0.09
CA SER A 23 6.50 -1.22 -1.47
C SER A 23 7.59 -0.92 -2.50
N GLY A 24 8.49 0.02 -2.21
CA GLY A 24 9.68 0.30 -3.02
C GLY A 24 10.74 -0.80 -2.91
N GLU A 25 10.95 -1.36 -1.72
CA GLU A 25 11.85 -2.50 -1.51
C GLU A 25 11.32 -3.80 -2.15
N HIS A 26 10.01 -3.92 -2.33
CA HIS A 26 9.36 -5.11 -2.90
C HIS A 26 8.39 -4.77 -4.05
N PRO A 27 8.90 -4.33 -5.22
CA PRO A 27 8.06 -3.90 -6.34
C PRO A 27 7.22 -5.03 -6.95
N THR A 28 7.65 -6.28 -6.82
CA THR A 28 6.91 -7.47 -7.30
C THR A 28 5.77 -7.88 -6.36
N MET A 29 5.75 -7.34 -5.12
CA MET A 29 4.76 -7.70 -4.12
C MET A 29 3.54 -6.77 -4.22
N GLY A 30 2.39 -7.35 -4.57
CA GLY A 30 1.12 -6.64 -4.50
C GLY A 30 0.71 -6.28 -3.06
N TYR A 31 -0.27 -5.39 -2.93
CA TYR A 31 -0.71 -4.84 -1.64
C TYR A 31 -1.05 -5.89 -0.57
N LYS A 32 -1.53 -7.08 -0.95
CA LYS A 32 -1.85 -8.17 -0.01
C LYS A 32 -0.59 -8.69 0.72
N LYS A 33 0.51 -8.87 -0.01
CA LYS A 33 1.78 -9.36 0.55
C LYS A 33 2.42 -8.29 1.44
N ILE A 34 2.45 -7.04 0.97
CA ILE A 34 2.90 -5.89 1.77
C ILE A 34 2.09 -5.76 3.06
N THR A 35 0.77 -5.92 3.02
CA THR A 35 -0.08 -5.89 4.21
C THR A 35 0.31 -6.98 5.22
N ARG A 36 0.60 -8.20 4.75
CA ARG A 36 1.04 -9.30 5.63
C ARG A 36 2.39 -8.97 6.29
N LEU A 37 3.34 -8.47 5.51
CA LEU A 37 4.67 -8.10 5.98
C LEU A 37 4.62 -6.99 7.05
N LEU A 38 3.76 -5.99 6.85
CA LEU A 38 3.52 -4.94 7.83
C LEU A 38 2.89 -5.49 9.11
N ARG A 39 1.92 -6.40 9.00
CA ARG A 39 1.30 -7.04 10.17
C ARG A 39 2.28 -7.91 10.95
N ASP A 40 3.17 -8.61 10.26
CA ASP A 40 4.23 -9.42 10.85
C ASP A 40 5.22 -8.57 11.65
N LYS A 41 5.54 -7.37 11.14
CA LYS A 41 6.31 -6.33 11.86
C LYS A 41 5.54 -5.67 13.02
N GLY A 42 4.32 -6.11 13.34
CA GLY A 42 3.50 -5.58 14.43
C GLY A 42 2.64 -4.36 14.07
N TYR A 43 2.59 -3.94 12.80
CA TYR A 43 1.75 -2.83 12.38
C TYR A 43 0.28 -3.25 12.28
N ARG A 44 -0.61 -2.55 13.01
CA ARG A 44 -2.06 -2.70 12.87
C ARG A 44 -2.58 -1.86 11.70
N ILE A 45 -2.53 -2.42 10.50
CA ILE A 45 -2.98 -1.74 9.27
C ILE A 45 -4.06 -2.51 8.51
N ASN A 46 -4.99 -1.78 7.90
CA ASN A 46 -6.01 -2.36 7.03
C ASN A 46 -5.47 -2.53 5.60
N LYS A 47 -5.76 -3.68 4.97
CA LYS A 47 -5.47 -3.95 3.55
C LYS A 47 -5.97 -2.84 2.61
N LYS A 48 -7.11 -2.22 2.93
CA LYS A 48 -7.68 -1.12 2.13
C LYS A 48 -6.82 0.14 2.19
N GLN A 49 -6.19 0.43 3.34
CA GLN A 49 -5.29 1.57 3.49
C GLN A 49 -4.01 1.36 2.66
N VAL A 50 -3.40 0.17 2.75
CA VAL A 50 -2.23 -0.18 1.93
C VAL A 50 -2.54 -0.05 0.44
N GLN A 51 -3.72 -0.53 0.02
CA GLN A 51 -4.15 -0.41 -1.37
C GLN A 51 -4.34 1.04 -1.80
N ARG A 52 -4.95 1.89 -0.96
CA ARG A 52 -5.13 3.33 -1.24
C ARG A 52 -3.79 4.04 -1.38
N VAL A 53 -2.89 3.89 -0.40
CA VAL A 53 -1.56 4.51 -0.42
C VAL A 53 -0.78 4.08 -1.65
N ARG A 54 -0.74 2.78 -1.97
CA ARG A 54 -0.06 2.30 -3.19
C ARG A 54 -0.70 2.78 -4.50
N ARG A 55 -1.98 3.14 -4.49
CA ARG A 55 -2.64 3.75 -5.66
C ARG A 55 -2.30 5.23 -5.80
N GLU A 56 -2.30 5.96 -4.69
CA GLU A 56 -1.96 7.39 -4.64
C GLU A 56 -0.49 7.63 -4.99
N GLU A 57 0.40 6.73 -4.52
CA GLU A 57 1.85 6.79 -4.75
C GLU A 57 2.28 6.17 -6.09
N GLY A 58 1.34 5.70 -6.93
CA GLY A 58 1.66 5.10 -8.23
C GLY A 58 2.35 3.72 -8.17
N LEU A 59 2.45 3.10 -6.99
CA LEU A 59 3.10 1.82 -6.73
C LEU A 59 2.25 0.61 -7.13
N GLN A 60 1.39 0.75 -8.14
CA GLN A 60 0.61 -0.37 -8.67
C GLN A 60 1.53 -1.31 -9.44
N VAL A 61 1.45 -2.61 -9.13
CA VAL A 61 2.18 -3.63 -9.88
C VAL A 61 1.55 -3.68 -11.27
N PRO A 62 2.33 -3.50 -12.35
CA PRO A 62 1.78 -3.57 -13.70
C PRO A 62 1.15 -4.94 -13.93
N PRO A 63 0.04 -5.02 -14.68
CA PRO A 63 -0.57 -6.30 -15.00
C PRO A 63 0.44 -7.17 -15.78
N PRO A 64 0.41 -8.51 -15.59
CA PRO A 64 1.26 -9.40 -16.36
C PRO A 64 0.97 -9.24 -17.85
N LYS A 65 2.01 -9.29 -18.68
CA LYS A 65 1.87 -9.21 -20.14
C LYS A 65 0.87 -10.27 -20.61
N PRO A 66 -0.07 -9.92 -21.52
CA PRO A 66 -1.05 -10.88 -22.03
C PRO A 66 -0.31 -12.06 -22.65
N ARG A 67 -0.72 -13.28 -22.28
CA ARG A 67 -0.19 -14.51 -22.89
C ARG A 67 -0.62 -14.52 -24.35
N GLN A 68 0.35 -14.43 -25.25
CA GLN A 68 0.12 -14.58 -26.68
C GLN A 68 -0.35 -16.03 -26.93
N ARG A 69 -1.64 -16.20 -27.22
CA ARG A 69 -2.15 -17.46 -27.78
C ARG A 69 -1.50 -17.61 -29.16
N ARG A 70 -0.71 -18.66 -29.35
CA ARG A 70 -0.27 -19.14 -30.67
C ARG A 70 -1.35 -20.00 -31.29
#